data_AF-A0A3M8EPI3-F1
#
_entry.id   AF-A0A3M8EPI3-F1
#
_cell.length_a   1.000
_cell.length_b   1.000
_cell.length_c   1.000
_cell.angle_alpha   90.00
_cell.angle_beta   90.00
_cell.angle_gamma   90.00
#
_symmetry.space_group_name_H-M   'P 1'
#
loop_
_entity.id
_entity.type
_entity.pdbx_description
1 polymer ?
#
loop_
_entity_poly.entity_id
_entity_poly.type
_entity_poly.pdbx_seq_one_letter_code
_entity_poly.pdbx_strand_id
1 'polypeptide(L)'
;MGFLNNYKTLGSYLLAYAVQESSESNILPVMDDCIAKQQLSVREAWEIGRHDPDSMGIRVDDDPIIPPQHKDAPVLELLRWMMELHK
;
A
#
# COMPACT_ATOMS: atom_id res chain seq x y z
N MET A 1 -3.27 17.90 -7.72
CA MET A 1 -2.29 17.05 -8.43
C MET A 1 -1.87 15.96 -7.47
N GLY A 2 -2.05 14.68 -7.83
CA GLY A 2 -1.72 13.56 -6.95
C GLY A 2 -1.53 12.30 -7.78
N PHE A 3 -0.73 11.36 -7.27
CA PHE A 3 -0.33 10.15 -8.01
C PHE A 3 -1.51 9.42 -8.64
N LEU A 4 -2.55 9.09 -7.86
CA LEU A 4 -3.71 8.35 -8.35
C LEU A 4 -4.50 9.08 -9.44
N ASN A 5 -4.57 10.41 -9.38
CA ASN A 5 -5.25 11.19 -10.41
C ASN A 5 -4.46 11.18 -11.72
N ASN A 6 -3.13 11.31 -11.64
CA ASN A 6 -2.26 11.23 -12.82
C ASN A 6 -2.29 9.82 -13.42
N TYR A 7 -2.27 8.78 -12.59
CA TYR A 7 -2.42 7.40 -13.05
C TYR A 7 -3.75 7.17 -13.77
N LYS A 8 -4.87 7.74 -13.28
CA LYS A 8 -6.17 7.65 -13.98
C LYS A 8 -6.15 8.26 -15.38
N THR A 9 -5.36 9.30 -15.61
CA THR A 9 -5.23 9.95 -16.93
C THR A 9 -4.21 9.25 -17.83
N LEU A 10 -3.09 8.78 -17.28
CA LEU A 10 -1.97 8.21 -18.04
C LEU A 10 -2.04 6.68 -18.20
N GLY A 11 -2.76 5.99 -17.32
CA GLY A 11 -2.90 4.53 -17.31
C GLY A 11 -1.62 3.75 -16.96
N SER A 12 -0.57 4.43 -16.52
CA SER A 12 0.72 3.82 -16.22
C SER A 12 1.55 4.62 -15.21
N TYR A 13 2.54 3.96 -14.62
CA TYR A 13 3.56 4.58 -13.75
C TYR A 13 4.91 3.87 -13.92
N LEU A 14 5.98 4.55 -13.50
CA LEU A 14 7.34 4.01 -13.50
C LEU A 14 7.72 3.67 -12.06
N LEU A 15 8.21 2.45 -11.84
CA LEU A 15 8.82 2.01 -10.60
C LEU A 15 10.34 2.06 -10.76
N ALA A 16 11.01 2.89 -9.97
CA ALA A 16 12.46 3.08 -10.03
C ALA A 16 13.04 3.06 -8.61
N TYR A 17 14.30 2.65 -8.48
CA TYR A 17 15.06 2.92 -7.27
C TYR A 17 15.60 4.36 -7.31
N ALA A 18 15.90 4.89 -6.13
CA ALA A 18 16.55 6.19 -6.00
C ALA A 18 17.93 6.00 -5.36
N VAL A 19 18.88 6.85 -5.76
CA VAL A 19 20.21 6.91 -5.16
C VAL A 19 20.30 8.22 -4.39
N GLN A 20 20.86 8.14 -3.19
CA GLN A 20 21.25 9.32 -2.43
C GLN A 20 22.77 9.47 -2.57
N GLU A 21 23.20 10.51 -3.29
CA GLU A 21 24.60 10.90 -3.29
C GLU A 21 24.93 11.67 -2.00
N SER A 22 26.12 11.44 -1.45
CA SER A 22 26.53 11.83 -0.10
C SER A 22 26.10 13.22 0.37
N SER A 23 25.65 13.30 1.63
CA SER A 23 25.36 14.50 2.45
C SER A 23 24.32 15.51 1.96
N GLU A 24 23.93 15.50 0.68
CA GLU A 24 22.82 16.32 0.21
C GLU A 24 21.49 15.56 0.21
N SER A 25 20.40 16.28 0.51
CA SER A 25 19.02 15.79 0.51
C SER A 25 18.48 15.52 -0.90
N ASN A 26 19.33 15.46 -1.92
CA ASN A 26 18.94 15.22 -3.31
C ASN A 26 18.78 13.72 -3.55
N ILE A 27 17.56 13.24 -3.34
CA ILE A 27 17.12 11.90 -3.71
C ILE A 27 16.56 11.99 -5.13
N LEU A 28 17.29 11.46 -6.12
CA LEU A 28 16.84 11.42 -7.51
C LEU A 28 16.49 9.98 -7.92
N PRO A 29 15.35 9.76 -8.60
CA PRO A 29 15.03 8.46 -9.16
C PRO A 29 15.96 8.15 -10.35
N VAL A 30 16.48 6.93 -10.42
CA VAL A 30 17.27 6.47 -11.57
C VAL A 30 16.30 5.98 -12.64
N MET A 31 16.08 6.81 -13.67
CA MET A 31 15.06 6.57 -14.69
C MET A 31 15.48 5.55 -15.75
N ASP A 32 16.79 5.37 -15.96
CA ASP A 32 17.33 4.45 -16.97
C ASP A 32 17.04 2.97 -16.62
N ASP A 33 16.96 2.64 -15.33
CA ASP A 33 16.71 1.30 -14.80
C ASP A 33 15.32 1.17 -14.16
N CYS A 34 14.31 1.81 -14.76
CA CYS A 34 12.93 1.77 -14.26
C CYS A 34 12.08 0.66 -14.90
N ILE A 35 11.05 0.21 -14.16
CA ILE A 35 10.05 -0.75 -14.63
C ILE A 35 8.75 0.02 -14.90
N ALA A 36 8.29 -0.01 -16.15
CA ALA A 36 6.98 0.51 -16.51
C ALA A 36 5.85 -0.44 -16.08
N LYS A 37 4.87 0.07 -15.33
CA LYS A 37 3.71 -0.67 -14.84
C LYS A 37 2.42 -0.04 -15.37
N GLN A 38 1.51 -0.87 -15.85
CA GLN A 38 0.22 -0.46 -16.43
C GLN A 38 -0.98 -0.90 -15.58
N GLN A 39 -0.73 -1.60 -14.48
CA GLN A 39 -1.76 -2.12 -13.59
C GLN A 39 -1.44 -1.70 -12.16
N LEU A 40 -2.45 -1.11 -11.50
CA LEU A 40 -2.43 -0.68 -10.11
C LEU A 40 -3.76 -1.10 -9.48
N SER A 41 -3.69 -1.92 -8.43
CA SER A 41 -4.85 -2.21 -7.58
C SER A 41 -4.82 -1.25 -6.40
N VAL A 42 -5.92 -0.53 -6.19
CA VAL A 42 -6.10 0.34 -5.01
C VAL A 42 -7.23 -0.27 -4.20
N ARG A 43 -6.94 -0.64 -2.95
CA ARG A 43 -7.87 -1.31 -2.04
C ARG A 43 -7.84 -0.59 -0.70
N GLU A 44 -8.99 -0.57 -0.03
CA GLU A 44 -9.09 -0.01 1.30
C GLU A 44 -8.61 -1.04 2.35
N ALA A 45 -7.98 -0.56 3.42
CA ALA A 45 -7.44 -1.44 4.45
C ALA A 45 -8.51 -2.35 5.07
N TRP A 46 -9.76 -1.86 5.18
CA TRP A 46 -10.87 -2.63 5.73
C TRP A 46 -11.29 -3.83 4.88
N GLU A 47 -10.93 -3.85 3.59
CA GLU A 47 -11.20 -4.95 2.66
C GLU A 47 -10.21 -6.11 2.77
N ILE A 48 -9.10 -5.93 3.49
CA ILE A 48 -8.00 -6.91 3.55
C ILE A 48 -8.25 -7.93 4.66
N GLY A 49 -8.40 -9.21 4.30
CA GLY A 49 -8.68 -10.30 5.23
C GLY A 49 -7.46 -11.14 5.64
N ARG A 50 -7.66 -12.06 6.58
CA ARG A 50 -6.63 -12.98 7.09
C ARG A 50 -5.90 -13.79 6.00
N HIS A 51 -6.63 -14.23 4.99
CA HIS A 51 -6.12 -15.06 3.90
C HIS A 51 -5.82 -14.26 2.63
N ASP A 52 -5.82 -12.93 2.73
CA ASP A 52 -5.52 -12.04 1.63
C ASP A 52 -3.99 -11.91 1.47
N PRO A 53 -3.42 -12.05 0.25
CA PRO A 53 -1.99 -11.81 0.03
C PRO A 53 -1.55 -10.39 0.44
N ASP A 54 -2.45 -9.41 0.42
CA ASP A 54 -2.18 -8.04 0.83
C ASP A 54 -2.15 -7.85 2.36
N SER A 55 -2.43 -8.90 3.15
CA SER A 55 -2.45 -8.86 4.63
C SER A 55 -1.10 -8.48 5.24
N MET A 56 0.00 -8.70 4.52
CA MET A 56 1.35 -8.24 4.92
C MET A 56 1.49 -6.72 5.01
N GLY A 57 0.56 -5.97 4.40
CA GLY A 57 0.48 -4.52 4.48
C GLY A 57 -0.20 -3.98 5.73
N ILE A 58 -0.85 -4.83 6.54
CA ILE A 58 -1.54 -4.46 7.77
C ILE A 58 -0.64 -4.75 8.97
N ARG A 59 -0.57 -3.80 9.91
CA ARG A 59 0.11 -3.97 11.19
C ARG A 59 -0.88 -4.27 12.30
N VAL A 60 -0.40 -4.94 13.35
CA VAL A 60 -1.22 -5.34 14.50
C VAL A 60 -1.81 -4.15 15.26
N ASP A 61 -1.16 -2.99 15.20
CA ASP A 61 -1.54 -1.74 15.86
C ASP A 61 -2.22 -0.73 14.93
N ASP A 62 -2.54 -1.11 13.68
CA ASP A 62 -3.31 -0.26 12.78
C ASP A 62 -4.76 -0.06 13.29
N ASP A 63 -5.31 1.13 13.03
CA ASP A 63 -6.72 1.48 13.25
C ASP A 63 -7.40 1.81 11.91
N PRO A 64 -7.81 0.80 11.12
CA PRO A 64 -8.41 1.02 9.82
C PRO A 64 -9.72 1.78 9.91
N ILE A 65 -9.93 2.77 9.04
CA ILE A 65 -11.21 3.45 8.91
C ILE A 65 -12.20 2.51 8.22
N ILE A 66 -13.22 2.07 8.95
CA ILE A 66 -14.26 1.17 8.44
C ILE A 66 -15.56 1.95 8.22
N PRO A 67 -16.15 1.95 7.01
CA PRO A 67 -17.44 2.58 6.77
C PRO A 67 -18.56 1.92 7.61
N PRO A 68 -19.55 2.67 8.11
CA PRO A 68 -20.59 2.13 9.01
C PRO A 68 -21.40 0.96 8.44
N GLN A 69 -21.44 0.80 7.12
CA GLN A 69 -22.15 -0.27 6.42
C GLN A 69 -21.41 -1.62 6.48
N HIS A 70 -20.11 -1.61 6.80
CA HIS A 70 -19.24 -2.79 6.80
C HIS A 70 -18.86 -3.23 8.22
N LYS A 71 -19.86 -3.61 9.04
CA LYS A 71 -19.65 -4.02 10.44
C LYS A 71 -18.75 -5.25 10.60
N ASP A 72 -18.80 -6.16 9.62
CA ASP A 72 -18.00 -7.39 9.59
C ASP A 72 -16.84 -7.26 8.59
N ALA A 73 -16.15 -6.11 8.59
CA ALA A 73 -15.04 -5.87 7.68
C ALA A 73 -13.93 -6.94 7.83
N PRO A 74 -13.40 -7.51 6.73
CA PRO A 74 -12.37 -8.56 6.75
C PRO A 74 -11.17 -8.26 7.64
N VAL A 75 -10.75 -6.99 7.71
CA VAL A 75 -9.59 -6.57 8.50
C VAL A 75 -9.73 -6.85 9.99
N LEU A 76 -10.96 -6.90 10.50
CA LEU A 76 -11.22 -7.17 11.92
C LEU A 76 -10.84 -8.60 12.31
N GLU A 77 -11.02 -9.57 11.41
CA GLU A 77 -10.56 -10.94 11.64
C GLU A 77 -9.04 -11.01 11.61
N LEU A 78 -8.41 -10.34 10.63
CA LEU A 78 -6.96 -10.27 10.50
C LEU A 78 -6.29 -9.70 11.76
N LEU A 79 -6.77 -8.56 12.26
CA LEU A 79 -6.22 -7.91 13.46
C LEU A 79 -6.37 -8.78 14.71
N ARG A 80 -7.52 -9.45 14.89
CA ARG A 80 -7.72 -10.41 16.00
C ARG A 80 -6.70 -11.54 15.96
N TRP A 81 -6.52 -12.14 14.78
CA TRP A 81 -5.54 -13.21 14.59
C TRP A 81 -4.10 -12.75 14.87
N MET A 82 -3.72 -11.55 14.40
CA MET A 82 -2.39 -10.99 14.68
C MET A 82 -2.16 -10.76 16.17
N MET A 83 -3.17 -10.26 16.91
CA MET A 83 -3.07 -10.05 18.36
C MET A 83 -2.90 -11.37 19.13
N GLU A 84 -3.53 -12.45 18.68
CA GLU A 84 -3.40 -13.78 19.31
C GLU A 84 -2.00 -14.38 19.14
N LEU A 85 -1.34 -14.13 18.01
CA LEU A 85 0.02 -14.62 17.75
C LEU A 85 1.10 -13.91 18.58
N HIS A 86 0.84 -12.69 19.04
CA HIS A 86 1.79 -11.88 19.82
C HIS A 86 1.55 -11.96 21.34
N LYS A 87 0.67 -12.85 21.80
CA LYS A 87 0.52 -13.21 23.22
C LYS A 87 1.51 -14.28 23.62
#